data_AF-A0A9E2IVE5-F1
#
_entry.id   AF-A0A9E2IVE5-F1
#
_cell.length_a   1.000
_cell.length_b   1.000
_cell.length_c   1.000
_cell.angle_alpha   90.00
_cell.angle_beta   90.00
_cell.angle_gamma   90.00
#
_symmetry.space_group_name_H-M   'P 1'
#
loop_
_entity.id
_entity.type
_entity.pdbx_description
1 polymer ?
#
loop_
_entity_poly.entity_id
_entity_poly.type
_entity_poly.pdbx_seq_one_letter_code
_entity_poly.pdbx_strand_id
1 'polypeptide(L)' 'MRTTLNIEDNLLEQAARMTGIAEKTALVRLGLEALIARESARRLALLGGTERDIESPPRRRIKEA' A
#
# COMPACT_ATOMS: atom_id res chain seq x y z
N MET A 1 11.94 -7.78 -16.20
CA MET A 1 13.41 -7.63 -16.20
C MET A 1 13.98 -8.65 -15.24
N ARG A 2 15.07 -9.35 -15.59
CA ARG A 2 15.77 -10.25 -14.67
C ARG A 2 16.92 -9.48 -14.02
N THR A 3 16.95 -9.46 -12.70
CA THR A 3 17.94 -8.71 -11.92
C THR A 3 18.36 -9.55 -10.72
N THR A 4 19.63 -9.51 -10.36
CA THR A 4 20.16 -10.18 -9.17
C THR A 4 20.26 -9.16 -8.05
N LEU A 5 19.63 -9.46 -6.92
CA LEU A 5 19.63 -8.60 -5.72
C LEU A 5 20.14 -9.42 -4.54
N ASN A 6 20.98 -8.81 -3.71
CA ASN A 6 21.38 -9.39 -2.43
C ASN A 6 20.41 -8.88 -1.36
N ILE A 7 19.64 -9.79 -0.75
CA ILE A 7 18.62 -9.50 0.26
C ILE A 7 18.85 -10.48 1.40
N GLU A 8 18.74 -10.02 2.64
CA GLU A 8 18.87 -10.89 3.81
C GLU A 8 17.76 -11.96 3.81
N ASP A 9 18.15 -13.23 3.97
CA ASP A 9 17.21 -14.35 3.90
C ASP A 9 16.19 -14.33 5.06
N ASN A 10 16.60 -13.90 6.25
CA ASN A 10 15.71 -13.74 7.42
C ASN A 10 14.53 -12.78 7.12
N LEU A 11 14.77 -11.71 6.35
CA LEU A 11 13.77 -10.72 5.97
C LEU A 11 12.76 -11.31 4.99
N LEU A 12 13.24 -12.05 3.99
CA LEU A 12 12.37 -12.74 3.03
C LEU A 12 11.56 -13.84 3.71
N GLU A 13 12.15 -14.60 4.63
CA GLU A 13 11.44 -15.61 5.40
C GLU A 13 10.36 -15.00 6.28
N GLN A 14 10.67 -13.90 6.98
CA GLN A 14 9.68 -13.22 7.80
C GLN A 14 8.53 -12.69 6.95
N ALA A 15 8.84 -12.06 5.81
CA ALA A 15 7.83 -11.59 4.87
C ALA A 15 6.98 -12.75 4.33
N ALA A 16 7.58 -13.88 3.97
CA ALA A 16 6.89 -15.09 3.52
C ALA A 16 5.94 -15.64 4.61
N ARG A 17 6.42 -15.75 5.86
CA ARG A 17 5.62 -16.22 7.00
C ARG A 17 4.44 -15.29 7.29
N MET A 18 4.62 -13.98 7.20
CA MET A 18 3.58 -13.00 7.51
C MET A 18 2.54 -12.85 6.41
N THR A 19 2.95 -12.96 5.14
CA THR A 19 2.06 -12.76 3.97
C THR A 19 1.50 -14.06 3.40
N GLY A 20 2.08 -15.21 3.75
CA GLY A 20 1.73 -16.52 3.17
C GLY A 20 2.29 -16.74 1.76
N ILE A 21 3.15 -15.85 1.25
CA ILE A 21 3.65 -15.89 -0.13
C ILE A 21 5.02 -16.55 -0.15
N ALA A 22 5.12 -17.68 -0.88
CA ALA A 22 6.37 -18.44 -1.00
C ALA A 22 7.31 -17.89 -2.09
N GLU A 23 6.78 -17.18 -3.09
CA GLU A 23 7.56 -16.69 -4.22
C GLU A 23 8.35 -15.42 -3.85
N LYS A 24 9.69 -15.51 -3.82
CA LYS A 24 10.59 -14.40 -3.46
C LYS A 24 10.37 -13.15 -4.32
N THR A 25 10.16 -13.31 -5.62
CA THR A 25 9.89 -12.21 -6.56
C THR A 25 8.56 -11.52 -6.28
N ALA A 26 7.52 -12.26 -5.91
CA ALA A 26 6.24 -11.69 -5.53
C ALA A 26 6.36 -10.87 -4.23
N LEU A 27 7.13 -11.35 -3.25
CA LEU A 27 7.40 -10.59 -2.00
C LEU A 27 8.11 -9.27 -2.28
N VAL A 28 9.13 -9.26 -3.14
CA VAL A 28 9.86 -8.03 -3.50
C VAL A 28 8.94 -7.06 -4.24
N ARG A 29 8.13 -7.55 -5.19
CA ARG A 29 7.14 -6.73 -5.90
C ARG A 29 6.15 -6.08 -4.93
N LEU A 30 5.60 -6.87 -4.01
CA LEU A 30 4.66 -6.38 -2.99
C LEU A 30 5.30 -5.38 -2.04
N GLY A 31 6.57 -5.59 -1.66
CA GLY A 31 7.31 -4.63 -0.83
C GLY A 31 7.43 -3.26 -1.51
N LEU A 32 7.73 -3.24 -2.81
CA LEU A 32 7.78 -2.01 -3.59
C LEU A 32 6.40 -1.34 -3.71
N GLU A 33 5.36 -2.12 -4.01
CA GLU A 33 3.98 -1.61 -4.08
C GLU A 33 3.53 -1.01 -2.73
N ALA A 34 3.86 -1.67 -1.62
CA ALA A 34 3.54 -1.20 -0.28
C ALA A 34 4.26 0.13 0.06
N LEU A 35 5.53 0.27 -0.33
CA LEU A 35 6.27 1.52 -0.15
C LEU A 35 5.67 2.67 -0.96
N ILE A 36 5.31 2.41 -2.22
CA ILE A 36 4.65 3.38 -3.09
C ILE A 36 3.30 3.78 -2.49
N ALA A 37 2.49 2.81 -2.07
CA ALA A 37 1.20 3.07 -1.45
C ALA A 37 1.34 3.93 -0.18
N ARG A 38 2.32 3.63 0.68
CA ARG A 38 2.59 4.38 1.91
C ARG A 38 2.93 5.84 1.64
N GLU A 39 3.85 6.10 0.69
CA GLU A 39 4.22 7.47 0.34
C GLU A 39 3.11 8.21 -0.40
N SER A 40 2.33 7.50 -1.22
CA SER A 40 1.16 8.06 -1.90
C SER A 40 0.10 8.48 -0.88
N ALA A 41 -0.19 7.64 0.11
CA ALA A 41 -1.11 7.96 1.21
C ALA A 41 -0.63 9.19 2.00
N ARG A 42 0.68 9.28 2.30
CA ARG A 42 1.27 10.46 2.95
C ARG A 42 1.05 11.73 2.12
N ARG A 43 1.34 11.69 0.82
CA ARG A 43 1.14 12.83 -0.09
C ARG A 43 -0.33 13.24 -0.18
N LEU A 44 -1.24 12.28 -0.29
CA LEU A 44 -2.68 12.54 -0.32
C LEU A 44 -3.18 13.18 0.98
N ALA A 45 -2.70 12.71 2.13
CA ALA A 45 -3.06 13.30 3.42
C ALA A 45 -2.64 14.78 3.52
N LEU A 46 -1.49 15.15 2.94
CA LEU A 46 -1.03 16.54 2.88
C LEU A 46 -1.88 17.44 1.95
N LEU A 47 -2.57 16.85 0.97
CA LEU A 47 -3.53 17.55 0.11
C LEU A 47 -4.92 17.70 0.74
N GLY A 48 -5.13 17.19 1.96
CA GLY A 48 -6.39 17.34 2.67
C GLY A 48 -6.76 18.82 2.83
N GLY A 49 -7.92 19.21 2.29
CA GLY A 49 -8.43 20.59 2.41
C GLY A 49 -7.78 21.61 1.47
N THR A 50 -6.92 21.20 0.54
CA THR A 50 -6.33 22.13 -0.45
C THR A 50 -7.28 22.48 -1.60
N GLU A 51 -8.31 21.66 -1.83
CA GLU A 51 -9.34 21.93 -2.84
C GLU A 51 -10.37 22.91 -2.27
N ARG A 52 -10.38 24.15 -2.78
CA ARG A 52 -11.17 25.25 -2.21
C ARG A 52 -12.66 25.12 -2.53
N ASP A 53 -12.97 24.60 -3.70
CA ASP A 53 -14.34 24.51 -4.22
C ASP A 53 -14.92 23.10 -4.04
N ILE A 54 -14.33 22.27 -3.17
CA ILE A 54 -14.83 20.91 -2.92
C ILE A 54 -16.14 20.94 -2.14
N GLU A 55 -17.23 20.53 -2.79
CA GLU A 55 -18.48 20.26 -2.10
C GLU A 55 -18.44 18.87 -1.45
N SER A 56 -18.78 18.80 -0.16
CA SER A 56 -18.82 17.53 0.57
C SER A 56 -19.93 16.63 0.00
N PRO A 57 -19.62 15.38 -0.42
CA PRO A 57 -20.66 14.48 -0.92
C PRO A 57 -21.68 14.15 0.19
N PRO A 58 -22.96 13.94 -0.16
CA PRO A 58 -23.98 13.63 0.83
C PRO A 58 -23.66 12.32 1.56
N ARG A 59 -23.82 12.33 2.89
CA ARG A 59 -23.57 11.13 3.72
C ARG A 59 -24.61 10.06 3.39
N ARG A 60 -24.17 8.89 2.90
CA ARG A 60 -25.06 7.73 2.70
C ARG A 60 -25.57 7.23 4.05
N ARG A 61 -26.83 7.51 4.38
CA ARG A 61 -27.54 6.93 5.53
C ARG A 61 -28.24 5.65 5.08
N ILE A 62 -27.98 4.52 5.75
CA ILE A 62 -28.78 3.31 5.58
C ILE A 62 -30.14 3.62 6.21
N LYS A 63 -31.23 3.54 5.44
CA LYS A 63 -32.58 3.68 6.00
C LYS A 63 -32.85 2.44 6.86
N GLU A 64 -33.24 2.63 8.11
CA GLU A 64 -33.85 1.56 8.91
C GLU A 64 -35.17 1.16 8.24
N ALA A 65 -35.41 -0.15 8.16
CA ALA A 65 -36.56 -0.77 7.48
C ALA A 65 -37.81 -0.74 8.36
#